data_AF-A0A9E7CWD5-F1
#
_entry.id   AF-A0A9E7CWD5-F1
#
_cell.length_a   1.000
_cell.length_b   1.000
_cell.length_c   1.000
_cell.angle_alpha   90.00
_cell.angle_beta   90.00
_cell.angle_gamma   90.00
#
_symmetry.space_group_name_H-M   'P 1'
#
loop_
_entity.id
_entity.type
_entity.pdbx_description
1 polymer ?
#
loop_
_entity_poly.entity_id
_entity_poly.type
_entity_poly.pdbx_seq_one_letter_code
_entity_poly.pdbx_strand_id
1 'polypeptide(L)'
;MAKLKLGPIANDKPVKVALSLPGALHRDLVAYAEVLARETGQPVPYPAKLIVPMLERFIATDREFAKARRAAGGAASISGSQPAPGPSSV
;
A
#
# COMPACT_ATOMS: atom_id res chain seq x y z
N MET A 1 -19.64 2.25 -22.34
CA MET A 1 -19.45 1.02 -21.55
C MET A 1 -18.33 1.28 -20.54
N ALA A 2 -18.62 1.15 -19.24
CA ALA A 2 -17.74 1.62 -18.17
C ALA A 2 -16.48 0.75 -18.06
N LYS A 3 -15.32 1.35 -18.33
CA LYS A 3 -14.00 0.74 -18.17
C LYS A 3 -13.74 0.52 -16.67
N LEU A 4 -13.66 -0.73 -16.23
CA LEU A 4 -13.28 -1.07 -14.86
C LEU A 4 -11.93 -0.41 -14.55
N LYS A 5 -11.87 0.34 -13.45
CA LYS A 5 -10.67 1.08 -13.01
C LYS A 5 -9.59 0.17 -12.41
N LEU A 6 -9.82 -1.14 -12.38
CA LEU A 6 -8.84 -2.12 -11.93
C LEU A 6 -8.02 -2.59 -13.13
N GLY A 7 -6.77 -2.13 -13.21
CA GLY A 7 -5.75 -2.73 -14.05
C GLY A 7 -5.35 -4.12 -13.52
N PRO A 8 -4.51 -4.86 -14.26
CA PRO A 8 -4.06 -6.18 -13.85
C PRO A 8 -3.48 -6.15 -12.43
N ILE A 9 -3.94 -7.08 -11.59
CA ILE A 9 -3.42 -7.24 -10.22
C ILE A 9 -1.97 -7.70 -10.35
N ALA A 10 -1.02 -6.83 -9.97
CA ALA A 10 0.39 -7.19 -9.94
C ALA A 10 0.58 -8.42 -9.04
N ASN A 11 1.17 -9.47 -9.57
CA ASN A 11 1.49 -10.68 -8.82
C ASN A 11 2.76 -10.42 -7.99
N ASP A 12 2.66 -9.53 -7.00
CA ASP A 12 3.75 -9.25 -6.08
C ASP A 12 3.98 -10.47 -5.18
N LYS A 13 5.23 -10.96 -5.15
CA LYS A 13 5.60 -12.08 -4.26
C LYS A 13 5.41 -11.64 -2.81
N PRO A 14 4.56 -12.32 -2.01
CA PRO A 14 4.38 -11.97 -0.61
C PRO A 14 5.69 -12.17 0.16
N VAL A 15 6.16 -11.12 0.82
CA VAL A 15 7.35 -11.16 1.69
C VAL A 15 6.88 -11.51 3.11
N LYS A 16 7.42 -12.59 3.68
CA LYS A 16 7.13 -12.97 5.06
C LYS A 16 7.97 -12.14 6.03
N VAL A 17 7.31 -11.50 6.98
CA VAL A 17 7.95 -10.72 8.04
C VAL A 17 7.61 -11.35 9.39
N ALA A 18 8.61 -11.64 10.22
CA ALA A 18 8.42 -12.04 11.60
C ALA A 18 8.31 -10.79 12.48
N LEU A 19 7.32 -10.75 13.36
CA LEU A 19 6.93 -9.58 14.15
C LEU A 19 6.78 -10.00 15.62
N SER A 20 7.26 -9.15 16.54
CA SER A 20 6.93 -9.21 17.96
C SER A 20 6.18 -7.93 18.35
N LEU A 21 5.07 -8.09 19.08
CA LEU A 21 4.24 -6.97 19.54
C LEU A 21 4.34 -6.84 21.05
N PRO A 22 4.36 -5.62 21.60
CA PRO A 22 4.10 -5.41 23.02
C PRO A 22 2.76 -6.02 23.42
N GLY A 23 2.69 -6.65 24.60
CA GLY A 23 1.47 -7.32 25.06
C GLY A 23 0.25 -6.39 25.14
N ALA A 24 0.47 -5.11 25.46
CA ALA A 24 -0.59 -4.09 25.44
C ALA A 24 -1.20 -3.91 24.04
N LEU A 25 -0.36 -3.73 23.02
CA LEU A 25 -0.80 -3.56 21.63
C LEU A 25 -1.52 -4.81 21.09
N HIS A 26 -1.08 -6.01 21.50
CA HIS A 26 -1.81 -7.23 21.14
C HIS A 26 -3.24 -7.24 21.73
N ARG A 27 -3.41 -6.82 22.99
CA ARG A 27 -4.75 -6.73 23.61
C ARG A 27 -5.63 -5.71 22.90
N ASP A 28 -5.07 -4.57 22.51
CA ASP A 28 -5.80 -3.55 21.75
C ASP A 28 -6.23 -4.08 20.37
N LEU A 29 -5.38 -4.85 19.69
CA LEU A 29 -5.74 -5.50 18.42
C LEU A 29 -6.85 -6.54 18.59
N VAL A 30 -6.87 -7.30 19.69
CA VAL A 30 -7.96 -8.23 20.01
C VAL A 30 -9.26 -7.46 20.20
N ALA A 31 -9.26 -6.40 21.01
CA ALA A 31 -10.45 -5.58 21.22
C ALA A 31 -10.95 -4.93 19.93
N TYR A 32 -10.04 -4.44 19.08
CA TYR A 32 -10.39 -3.90 17.77
C TYR A 32 -11.02 -4.96 16.87
N ALA A 33 -10.48 -6.18 16.85
CA ALA A 33 -11.02 -7.30 16.07
C ALA A 33 -12.46 -7.65 16.50
N GLU A 34 -12.75 -7.62 17.80
CA GLU A 34 -14.09 -7.84 18.32
C GLU A 34 -15.08 -6.75 17.90
N VAL A 35 -14.68 -5.48 17.99
CA VAL A 35 -15.52 -4.35 17.56
C VAL A 35 -15.79 -4.45 16.06
N LEU A 36 -14.76 -4.67 15.25
CA LEU A 36 -14.91 -4.79 13.80
C LEU A 36 -15.80 -5.98 13.41
N ALA A 37 -15.70 -7.11 14.13
CA ALA A 37 -16.54 -8.26 13.87
C ALA A 37 -18.02 -7.99 14.17
N ARG A 38 -18.31 -7.20 15.21
CA ARG A 38 -19.67 -6.76 15.52
C ARG A 38 -20.22 -5.80 14.47
N GLU A 39 -19.39 -4.87 13.98
CA GLU A 39 -19.79 -3.88 12.97
C GLU A 39 -20.03 -4.51 11.59
N THR A 40 -19.18 -5.45 11.19
CA THR A 40 -19.21 -6.06 9.84
C THR A 40 -20.01 -7.36 9.78
N GLY A 41 -20.34 -7.95 10.94
CA GLY A 41 -20.91 -9.30 11.04
C GLY A 41 -19.92 -10.40 10.63
N GLN A 42 -18.65 -10.07 10.38
CA GLN A 42 -17.63 -11.02 9.94
C GLN A 42 -16.61 -11.29 11.06
N PRO A 43 -16.41 -12.55 11.48
CA PRO A 43 -15.44 -12.86 12.51
C PRO A 43 -14.02 -12.56 12.04
N VAL A 44 -13.20 -12.02 12.94
CA VAL A 44 -11.76 -11.80 12.73
C VAL A 44 -10.99 -12.77 13.64
N PRO A 45 -10.78 -14.04 13.23
CA PRO A 45 -10.22 -15.09 14.10
C PRO A 45 -8.75 -14.89 14.47
N TYR A 46 -8.05 -14.01 13.76
CA TYR A 46 -6.63 -13.71 14.01
C TYR A 46 -6.43 -12.19 14.00
N PRO A 47 -6.30 -11.54 15.16
CA PRO A 47 -6.09 -10.08 15.25
C PRO A 47 -4.89 -9.59 14.43
N ALA A 48 -3.85 -10.42 14.29
CA ALA A 48 -2.68 -10.12 13.47
C ALA A 48 -3.00 -9.91 11.98
N LYS A 49 -4.11 -10.45 11.45
CA LYS A 49 -4.55 -10.20 10.07
C LYS A 49 -4.98 -8.75 9.83
N LEU A 50 -5.26 -7.99 10.88
CA LEU A 50 -5.57 -6.57 10.79
C LEU A 50 -4.33 -5.72 10.49
N ILE A 51 -3.14 -6.20 10.83
CA ILE A 51 -1.90 -5.43 10.74
C ILE A 51 -1.61 -5.03 9.30
N VAL A 52 -1.74 -5.95 8.35
CA VAL A 52 -1.50 -5.69 6.92
C VAL A 52 -2.43 -4.59 6.39
N PRO A 53 -3.77 -4.71 6.44
CA PRO A 53 -4.66 -3.66 5.93
C PRO A 53 -4.54 -2.34 6.71
N MET A 54 -4.23 -2.37 8.01
CA MET A 54 -3.95 -1.16 8.78
C MET A 54 -2.69 -0.44 8.28
N LEU A 55 -1.60 -1.17 8.02
CA LEU A 55 -0.36 -0.60 7.49
C LEU A 55 -0.52 -0.10 6.06
N GLU A 56 -1.22 -0.84 5.20
CA GLU A 56 -1.55 -0.40 3.84
C GLU A 56 -2.32 0.93 3.87
N ARG A 57 -3.33 1.03 4.71
CA ARG A 57 -4.14 2.26 4.86
C ARG A 57 -3.32 3.40 5.45
N PHE A 58 -2.46 3.13 6.43
CA PHE A 58 -1.57 4.13 7.00
C PHE A 58 -0.63 4.70 5.93
N ILE A 59 0.10 3.84 5.21
CA ILE A 59 1.03 4.25 4.14
C ILE A 59 0.32 5.00 3.01
N ALA A 60 -0.87 4.54 2.62
CA ALA A 60 -1.63 5.17 1.53
C ALA A 60 -2.16 6.57 1.90
N THR A 61 -2.41 6.83 3.18
CA THR A 61 -3.02 8.09 3.64
C THR A 61 -2.02 9.09 4.20
N ASP A 62 -0.80 8.67 4.53
CA ASP A 62 0.27 9.55 5.00
C ASP A 62 0.80 10.45 3.87
N ARG A 63 0.33 11.70 3.88
CA ARG A 63 0.70 12.73 2.89
C ARG A 63 2.16 13.16 3.01
N GLU A 64 2.69 13.21 4.22
CA GLU A 64 4.08 13.63 4.45
C GLU A 64 5.04 12.54 3.99
N PHE A 65 4.72 11.28 4.27
CA PHE A 65 5.40 10.15 3.66
C PHE A 65 5.33 10.19 2.12
N ALA A 66 4.15 10.46 1.56
CA ALA A 66 4.00 10.58 0.10
C ALA A 66 4.85 11.71 -0.50
N LYS A 67 4.98 12.87 0.17
CA LYS A 67 5.86 13.97 -0.26
C LYS A 67 7.34 13.55 -0.17
N ALA A 68 7.76 13.00 0.96
CA ALA A 68 9.13 12.54 1.16
C ALA A 68 9.53 11.46 0.14
N ARG A 69 8.64 10.50 -0.15
CA ARG A 69 8.85 9.47 -1.17
C ARG A 69 9.01 10.05 -2.58
N ARG A 70 8.26 11.10 -2.93
CA ARG A 70 8.43 11.80 -4.22
C ARG A 70 9.74 12.57 -4.28
N ALA A 71 10.12 13.24 -3.19
CA ALA A 71 11.40 13.96 -3.11
C ALA A 71 12.60 13.00 -3.21
N ALA A 72 12.53 11.86 -2.53
CA ALA A 72 13.54 10.79 -2.63
C ALA A 72 13.54 10.07 -3.99
N GLY A 73 12.36 9.96 -4.63
CA GLY A 73 12.17 9.33 -5.94
C GLY A 73 12.44 10.24 -7.15
N GLY A 74 12.78 11.51 -6.94
CA GLY A 74 13.05 12.50 -8.00
C GLY A 74 14.25 12.18 -8.90
N ALA A 75 15.11 11.24 -8.53
CA ALA A 75 16.24 10.79 -9.36
C ALA A 75 15.89 9.62 -10.31
N ALA A 76 14.77 8.90 -10.08
CA ALA A 76 14.45 7.66 -10.81
C ALA A 76 13.36 7.81 -11.88
N SER A 77 12.94 9.04 -12.19
CA SER A 77 12.04 9.34 -13.32
C SER A 77 12.70 10.24 -14.35
N ILE A 78 13.89 9.82 -14.82
CA ILE A 78 14.43 10.28 -16.10
C ILE A 78 14.41 9.12 -17.11
N SER A 79 13.24 8.80 -17.63
CA SER A 79 13.12 8.12 -18.93
C SER A 79 11.73 8.36 -19.51
N GLY A 80 11.70 9.09 -20.63
CA GLY A 80 10.50 9.16 -21.46
C GLY A 80 10.25 10.45 -22.24
N SER A 81 11.23 11.33 -22.46
CA SER A 81 11.16 12.29 -23.58
C SER A 81 12.40 12.13 -24.44
N GLN A 82 12.28 11.21 -25.39
CA GLN A 82 13.22 11.06 -26.50
C GLN A 82 13.16 12.36 -27.33
N PRO A 83 14.27 13.07 -27.56
CA PRO A 83 14.25 14.25 -28.43
C PRO A 83 14.00 13.79 -29.88
N ALA A 84 13.14 14.53 -30.58
CA ALA A 84 12.74 14.25 -31.96
C ALA A 84 13.97 14.18 -32.90
N PRO A 85 13.99 13.28 -33.90
CA PRO A 85 15.04 13.27 -34.89
C PRO A 85 14.92 14.54 -35.75
N GLY A 86 16.05 15.24 -35.93
CA GLY A 86 16.15 16.45 -36.74
C GLY A 86 15.87 16.21 -38.24
N PRO A 87 15.62 17.28 -39.02
CA PRO A 87 15.16 17.17 -40.39
C PRO A 87 16.26 16.62 -41.31
N SER A 88 15.93 15.55 -42.05
CA SER A 88 16.75 14.99 -43.12
C SER A 88 17.11 16.07 -44.14
N SER A 89 18.40 16.20 -44.44
CA SER A 89 18.90 16.98 -45.57
C SER A 89 19.57 16.03 -46.58
N VAL A 90 19.24 16.30 -47.85
CA VAL A 90 19.81 15.82 -49.13
C VAL A 90 19.36 14.45 -49.63
#